data_AF-P0DPU7-F1
#
_entry.id   AF-P0DPU7-F1
#
_cell.length_a   1.000
_cell.length_b   1.000
_cell.length_c   1.000
_cell.angle_alpha   90.00
_cell.angle_beta   90.00
_cell.angle_gamma   90.00
#
_symmetry.space_group_name_H-M   'P 1'
#
loop_
_entity.id
_entity.type
_entity.pdbx_description
1 polymer ?
#
loop_
_entity_poly.entity_id
_entity_poly.type
_entity_poly.pdbx_seq_one_letter_code
_entity_poly.pdbx_strand_id
1 'polypeptide(L)' 'MKVFIAVLSIAIVLIIIVSIQETTANTGEAETTFAVPNKKFTREDCKKECARRFTNGVLSKVIIAKLTGTKCYCKYKT' A
#
# COMPACT_ATOMS: atom_id res chain seq x y z
N MET A 1 -34.84 6.59 30.23
CA MET A 1 -33.48 7.18 30.21
C MET A 1 -32.34 6.14 30.18
N LYS A 2 -32.41 5.02 30.92
CA LYS A 2 -31.32 4.01 30.95
C LYS A 2 -31.08 3.26 29.62
N VAL A 3 -32.12 3.02 28.83
CA VAL A 3 -32.02 2.29 27.54
C VAL A 3 -31.28 3.10 26.46
N PHE A 4 -31.45 4.43 26.44
CA PHE A 4 -30.77 5.30 25.48
C PHE A 4 -29.25 5.33 25.70
N ILE A 5 -28.80 5.27 26.94
CA ILE A 5 -27.37 5.25 27.28
C ILE A 5 -26.72 3.94 26.78
N ALA A 6 -27.40 2.80 26.94
CA ALA A 6 -26.90 1.51 26.46
C ALA A 6 -26.74 1.47 24.93
N VAL A 7 -27.70 2.01 24.19
CA VAL A 7 -27.64 2.08 22.72
C VAL A 7 -26.52 3.01 22.23
N LEU A 8 -26.32 4.15 22.91
CA LEU A 8 -25.24 5.08 22.58
C LEU A 8 -23.86 4.45 22.78
N SER A 9 -23.66 3.68 23.86
CA SER A 9 -22.40 3.00 24.15
C SER A 9 -22.05 1.94 23.08
N ILE A 10 -23.05 1.19 22.61
CA ILE A 10 -22.85 0.18 21.55
C ILE A 10 -22.49 0.88 20.22
N ALA A 11 -23.12 2.00 19.90
CA ALA A 11 -22.81 2.78 18.70
C ALA A 11 -21.37 3.32 18.71
N ILE A 12 -20.88 3.80 19.85
CA ILE A 12 -19.50 4.29 20.01
C ILE A 12 -18.50 3.16 19.80
N VAL A 13 -18.75 1.97 20.34
CA VAL A 13 -17.88 0.79 20.15
C VAL A 13 -17.82 0.38 18.68
N LEU A 14 -18.95 0.37 17.96
CA LEU A 14 -18.97 0.06 16.52
C LEU A 14 -18.16 1.06 15.69
N ILE A 15 -18.22 2.35 16.00
CA ILE A 15 -17.45 3.39 15.30
C ILE A 15 -15.94 3.17 15.48
N ILE A 16 -15.50 2.81 16.69
CA ILE A 16 -14.08 2.57 17.00
C ILE A 16 -13.53 1.37 16.20
N ILE A 17 -14.32 0.29 16.04
CA ILE A 17 -13.87 -0.92 15.32
C ILE A 17 -13.66 -0.65 13.82
N VAL A 18 -14.49 0.22 13.22
CA VAL A 18 -14.35 0.60 11.81
C VAL A 18 -13.06 1.39 11.58
N SER A 19 -12.71 2.33 12.48
CA SER A 19 -11.49 3.13 12.36
C SER A 19 -10.19 2.30 12.48
N ILE A 20 -10.22 1.14 13.15
CA ILE A 20 -9.02 0.30 13.35
C ILE A 20 -8.68 -0.51 12.07
N GLN A 21 -9.69 -0.91 11.28
CA GLN A 21 -9.44 -1.68 10.05
C GLN A 21 -8.76 -0.86 8.95
N GLU A 22 -9.04 0.45 8.87
CA GLU A 22 -8.34 1.32 7.91
C GLU A 22 -6.91 1.67 8.35
N THR A 23 -6.63 1.62 9.66
CA THR A 23 -5.32 2.01 10.21
C THR A 23 -4.29 0.87 10.18
N THR A 24 -4.71 -0.39 10.08
CA THR A 24 -3.82 -1.56 10.23
C THR A 24 -3.09 -2.02 8.95
N ALA A 25 -3.26 -1.32 7.82
CA ALA A 25 -2.62 -1.71 6.55
C ALA A 25 -1.32 -0.93 6.19
N ASN A 26 -0.87 0.05 6.98
CA ASN A 26 0.04 1.08 6.44
C ASN A 26 1.17 1.59 7.36
N THR A 27 1.80 0.74 8.18
CA THR A 27 2.98 1.17 8.98
C THR A 27 4.33 0.80 8.39
N GLY A 28 4.40 0.44 7.11
CA GLY A 28 5.69 0.24 6.46
C GLY A 28 5.67 -0.09 4.99
N GLU A 29 4.57 0.20 4.28
CA GLU A 29 4.45 -0.09 2.85
C GLU A 29 4.08 1.20 2.10
N ALA A 30 4.76 1.46 0.99
CA ALA A 30 4.51 2.60 0.11
C ALA A 30 4.27 2.12 -1.32
N GLU A 31 3.42 2.85 -2.03
CA GLU A 31 2.99 2.53 -3.38
C GLU A 31 3.29 3.70 -4.33
N THR A 32 3.78 3.41 -5.53
CA THR A 32 4.12 4.43 -6.52
C THR A 32 4.04 3.88 -7.93
N THR A 33 3.90 4.78 -8.91
CA THR A 33 3.89 4.43 -10.32
C THR A 33 4.78 5.39 -11.09
N PHE A 34 5.65 4.88 -11.96
CA PHE A 34 6.53 5.71 -12.80
C PHE A 34 6.49 5.27 -14.27
N ALA A 35 6.75 6.22 -15.18
CA ALA A 35 6.84 5.92 -16.60
C ALA A 35 8.09 5.10 -16.90
N VAL A 36 7.97 4.10 -17.78
CA VAL A 36 9.13 3.30 -18.21
C VAL A 36 9.83 3.95 -19.40
N PRO A 37 11.17 3.96 -19.43
CA PRO A 37 11.93 4.71 -20.44
C PRO A 37 11.91 4.06 -21.83
N ASN A 38 11.51 2.79 -21.96
CA ASN A 38 11.59 2.07 -23.23
C ASN A 38 10.44 1.06 -23.38
N LYS A 39 10.04 0.76 -24.62
CA LYS A 39 9.02 -0.27 -24.94
C LYS A 39 9.48 -1.69 -24.63
N LYS A 40 10.79 -1.95 -24.58
CA LYS A 40 11.36 -3.26 -24.20
C LYS A 40 11.43 -3.48 -22.67
N PHE A 41 10.99 -2.52 -21.88
CA PHE A 41 11.05 -2.63 -20.43
C PHE A 41 10.18 -3.80 -19.96
N THR A 42 10.74 -4.68 -19.16
CA THR A 42 10.05 -5.90 -18.69
C THR A 42 9.52 -5.73 -17.27
N ARG A 43 8.72 -6.69 -16.81
CA ARG A 43 8.29 -6.75 -15.40
C ARG A 43 9.47 -6.90 -14.44
N GLU A 44 10.53 -7.61 -14.85
CA GLU A 44 11.75 -7.74 -14.04
C GLU A 44 12.51 -6.41 -13.93
N ASP A 45 12.63 -5.67 -15.04
CA ASP A 45 13.23 -4.33 -15.03
C ASP A 45 12.43 -3.38 -14.14
N CYS A 46 11.10 -3.47 -14.19
CA CYS A 46 10.20 -2.74 -13.30
C CYS A 46 10.52 -3.02 -11.83
N LYS A 47 10.70 -4.30 -11.45
CA LYS A 47 11.06 -4.67 -10.07
C LYS A 47 12.45 -4.15 -9.67
N LYS A 48 13.44 -4.28 -10.54
CA LYS A 48 14.82 -3.80 -10.29
C LYS A 48 14.86 -2.29 -10.12
N GLU A 49 14.20 -1.55 -11.01
CA GLU A 49 14.14 -0.10 -10.96
C GLU A 49 13.36 0.40 -9.74
N CYS A 50 12.29 -0.32 -9.37
CA CYS A 50 11.58 -0.13 -8.11
C CYS A 50 12.53 -0.20 -6.92
N ALA A 51 13.29 -1.29 -6.84
CA ALA A 51 14.18 -1.55 -5.73
C ALA A 51 15.26 -0.47 -5.67
N ARG A 52 15.85 -0.15 -6.82
CA ARG A 52 16.88 0.87 -6.96
C ARG A 52 16.42 2.25 -6.50
N ARG A 53 15.24 2.70 -6.91
CA ARG A 53 14.73 4.05 -6.61
C ARG A 53 14.22 4.20 -5.18
N PHE A 54 13.54 3.18 -4.66
CA PHE A 54 12.74 3.33 -3.46
C PHE A 54 13.23 2.51 -2.26
N THR A 55 14.06 1.49 -2.50
CA THR A 55 14.51 0.57 -1.45
C THR A 55 16.03 0.47 -1.35
N ASN A 56 16.77 1.44 -1.91
CA ASN A 56 18.25 1.42 -2.00
C ASN A 56 18.81 0.15 -2.67
N GLY A 57 18.10 -0.41 -3.65
CA GLY A 57 18.48 -1.62 -4.37
C GLY A 57 18.04 -2.94 -3.71
N VAL A 58 17.33 -2.91 -2.58
CA VAL A 58 16.91 -4.12 -1.86
C VAL A 58 15.66 -4.75 -2.49
N LEU A 59 15.85 -5.72 -3.39
CA LEU A 59 14.76 -6.43 -4.08
C LEU A 59 13.74 -7.07 -3.13
N SER A 60 14.16 -7.50 -1.94
CA SER A 60 13.31 -8.12 -0.91
C SER A 60 12.31 -7.14 -0.29
N LYS A 61 12.59 -5.83 -0.34
CA LYS A 61 11.65 -4.80 0.08
C LYS A 61 10.58 -4.52 -0.98
N VAL A 62 10.78 -4.92 -2.25
CA VAL A 62 9.75 -4.75 -3.28
C VAL A 62 8.73 -5.89 -3.20
N ILE A 63 7.56 -5.57 -2.65
CA ILE A 63 6.45 -6.50 -2.44
C ILE A 63 5.77 -6.82 -3.77
N ILE A 64 5.45 -5.78 -4.56
CA ILE A 64 4.80 -5.91 -5.87
C ILE A 64 5.50 -5.02 -6.88
N ALA A 65 5.78 -5.58 -8.05
CA ALA A 65 6.15 -4.83 -9.23
C ALA A 65 5.32 -5.31 -10.42
N LYS A 66 4.59 -4.39 -11.05
CA LYS A 66 3.72 -4.65 -12.20
C LYS A 66 4.01 -3.65 -13.32
N LEU A 67 4.20 -4.17 -14.52
CA LEU A 67 4.28 -3.35 -15.72
C LEU A 67 2.89 -3.25 -16.35
N THR A 68 2.37 -2.04 -16.47
CA THR A 68 1.07 -1.74 -17.05
C THR A 68 1.25 -0.78 -18.22
N GLY A 69 1.32 -1.33 -19.44
CA GLY A 69 1.60 -0.55 -20.65
C GLY A 69 2.97 0.12 -20.57
N THR A 70 2.99 1.46 -20.54
CA THR A 70 4.20 2.27 -20.43
C THR A 70 4.47 2.78 -19.00
N LYS A 71 3.83 2.17 -18.00
CA LYS A 71 3.99 2.52 -16.58
C LYS A 71 4.40 1.31 -15.76
N CYS A 72 5.30 1.50 -14.81
CA CYS A 72 5.68 0.51 -13.81
C CYS A 72 5.06 0.91 -12.47
N TYR A 73 4.18 0.05 -11.95
CA TYR A 73 3.62 0.13 -10.60
C TYR A 73 4.48 -0.65 -9.63
N CYS A 74 4.64 -0.06 -8.44
CA CYS A 74 5.55 -0.48 -7.41
C CYS A 74 4.90 -0.40 -6.05
N LYS A 75 4.93 -1.50 -5.31
CA LYS A 75 4.64 -1.55 -3.88
C LYS A 75 5.87 -2.06 -3.16
N TYR A 76 6.36 -1.31 -2.20
CA TYR A 76 7.59 -1.63 -1.49
C TYR A 76 7.46 -1.34 0.00
N LYS A 77 8.26 -2.03 0.80
CA LYS A 77 8.43 -1.74 2.22
C LYS A 77 9.37 -0.55 2.37
N THR A 78 8.94 0.48 3.08
CA THR A 78 9.78 1.59 3.52
C THR A 78 10.76 1.12 4.59
#